data_AF-A0A378RJQ8-F1
#
_entry.id   AF-A0A378RJQ8-F1
#
_cell.length_a   1.000
_cell.length_b   1.000
_cell.length_c   1.000
_cell.angle_alpha   90.00
_cell.angle_beta   90.00
_cell.angle_gamma   90.00
#
_symmetry.space_group_name_H-M   'P 1'
#
loop_
_entity.id
_entity.type
_entity.pdbx_description
1 polymer ?
#
loop_
_entity_poly.entity_id
_entity_poly.type
_entity_poly.pdbx_seq_one_letter_code
_entity_poly.pdbx_strand_id
1 'polypeptide(L)'
;MTLQEIKGIRKQFEYYQMLADKTIGLLSQEELNWKYNIESNSIAMIMRHITGNLLSRFTNFFSEDGEKTWRDRDNEFADGIYDKNEIITNWTKGWTVLFEVLEGITEENIHAVVKIRNQDHTVGEALYRQLAHYPYHIGQIVFLGKLIKNTEWESLSIPRNKSQAYNTEKFNQANTDTHFTDDYLTK
;
A
#
# COMPACT_ATOMS: atom_id res chain seq x y z
N MET A 1 -13.75 -11.67 12.37
CA MET A 1 -13.56 -11.23 10.97
C MET A 1 -14.44 -12.09 10.09
N THR A 2 -15.10 -11.49 9.09
CA THR A 2 -16.02 -12.09 8.13
C THR A 2 -15.52 -11.86 6.71
N LEU A 3 -16.00 -12.62 5.72
CA LEU A 3 -15.63 -12.37 4.31
C LEU A 3 -16.01 -10.96 3.83
N GLN A 4 -17.07 -10.37 4.39
CA GLN A 4 -17.43 -8.99 4.08
C GLN A 4 -16.39 -7.98 4.61
N GLU A 5 -15.84 -8.21 5.80
CA GLU A 5 -14.76 -7.38 6.35
C GLU A 5 -13.47 -7.54 5.52
N ILE A 6 -13.17 -8.74 5.02
CA ILE A 6 -12.04 -8.97 4.09
C ILE A 6 -12.19 -8.12 2.82
N LYS A 7 -13.38 -8.07 2.22
CA LYS A 7 -13.65 -7.21 1.05
C LYS A 7 -13.41 -5.73 1.39
N GLY A 8 -13.84 -5.27 2.56
CA GLY A 8 -13.58 -3.91 3.03
C GLY A 8 -12.09 -3.61 3.20
N ILE A 9 -11.34 -4.54 3.81
CA ILE A 9 -9.87 -4.44 3.97
C ILE A 9 -9.18 -4.39 2.60
N ARG A 10 -9.58 -5.25 1.66
CA ARG A 10 -9.06 -5.25 0.29
C ARG A 10 -9.25 -3.90 -0.37
N LYS A 11 -10.44 -3.31 -0.29
CA LYS A 11 -10.74 -1.97 -0.85
C LYS A 11 -9.83 -0.89 -0.27
N GLN A 12 -9.52 -0.96 1.03
CA GLN A 12 -8.55 -0.03 1.64
C GLN A 12 -7.15 -0.23 1.09
N PHE A 13 -6.68 -1.47 0.97
CA PHE A 13 -5.37 -1.76 0.36
C PHE A 13 -5.28 -1.25 -1.08
N GLU A 14 -6.28 -1.51 -1.92
CA GLU A 14 -6.36 -1.01 -3.30
C GLU A 14 -6.32 0.53 -3.33
N TYR A 15 -7.05 1.20 -2.42
CA TYR A 15 -7.03 2.65 -2.31
C TYR A 15 -5.63 3.19 -1.97
N TYR A 16 -4.97 2.63 -0.96
CA TYR A 16 -3.64 3.10 -0.58
C TYR A 16 -2.58 2.78 -1.63
N GLN A 17 -2.65 1.61 -2.28
CA GLN A 17 -1.81 1.31 -3.43
C GLN A 17 -2.00 2.37 -4.53
N MET A 18 -3.25 2.70 -4.88
CA MET A 18 -3.55 3.72 -5.89
C MET A 18 -3.00 5.12 -5.53
N LEU A 19 -3.00 5.50 -4.24
CA LEU A 19 -2.34 6.75 -3.81
C LEU A 19 -0.82 6.72 -4.03
N ALA A 20 -0.17 5.60 -3.71
CA ALA A 20 1.26 5.42 -3.95
C ALA A 20 1.55 5.43 -5.46
N ASP A 21 0.84 4.65 -6.25
CA ASP A 21 1.05 4.49 -7.70
C ASP A 21 0.89 5.82 -8.43
N LYS A 22 -0.14 6.60 -8.11
CA LYS A 22 -0.31 7.95 -8.68
C LYS A 22 0.85 8.87 -8.28
N THR A 23 1.31 8.81 -7.03
CA THR A 23 2.46 9.60 -6.58
C THR A 23 3.73 9.23 -7.36
N ILE A 24 4.00 7.94 -7.51
CA ILE A 24 5.16 7.40 -8.23
C ILE A 24 5.10 7.76 -9.73
N GLY A 25 3.90 7.78 -10.30
CA GLY A 25 3.66 8.19 -11.69
C GLY A 25 4.12 9.60 -12.00
N LEU A 26 4.04 10.52 -11.02
CA LEU A 26 4.47 11.91 -11.19
C LEU A 26 6.00 12.08 -11.15
N LEU A 27 6.73 11.14 -10.54
CA LEU A 27 8.14 11.32 -10.19
C LEU A 27 9.09 10.71 -11.22
N SER A 28 10.22 11.36 -11.50
CA SER A 28 11.33 10.80 -12.26
C SER A 28 12.11 9.76 -11.44
N GLN A 29 13.04 9.03 -12.08
CA GLN A 29 13.91 8.11 -11.34
C GLN A 29 14.80 8.84 -10.33
N GLU A 30 15.33 10.01 -10.69
CA GLU A 30 16.14 10.81 -9.79
C GLU A 30 15.31 11.26 -8.57
N GLU A 31 14.09 11.72 -8.80
CA GLU A 31 13.17 12.14 -7.74
C GLU A 31 12.76 10.99 -6.82
N LEU A 32 12.56 9.77 -7.35
CA LEU A 32 12.27 8.59 -6.52
C LEU A 32 13.44 8.23 -5.59
N ASN A 33 14.67 8.44 -6.05
CA ASN A 33 15.88 8.15 -5.29
C ASN A 33 16.35 9.31 -4.41
N TRP A 34 15.73 10.49 -4.54
CA TRP A 34 16.10 11.67 -3.76
C TRP A 34 15.85 11.47 -2.26
N LYS A 35 16.79 11.96 -1.44
CA LYS A 35 16.71 12.02 0.02
C LYS A 35 16.79 13.48 0.45
N TYR A 36 15.95 13.88 1.40
CA TYR A 36 16.04 15.23 1.99
C TYR A 36 17.30 15.41 2.84
N ASN A 37 17.67 14.39 3.61
CA ASN A 37 18.89 14.34 4.42
C ASN A 37 19.32 12.89 4.67
N ILE A 38 20.44 12.69 5.37
CA ILE A 38 21.04 11.37 5.62
C ILE A 38 20.10 10.40 6.37
N GLU A 39 19.30 10.91 7.31
CA GLU A 39 18.37 10.14 8.14
C GLU A 39 17.02 9.86 7.46
N SER A 40 16.74 10.53 6.33
CA SER A 40 15.47 10.40 5.62
C SER A 40 15.54 9.26 4.62
N ASN A 41 14.49 8.44 4.54
CA ASN A 41 14.36 7.47 3.45
C ASN A 41 13.93 8.17 2.15
N SER A 42 14.45 7.70 1.02
CA SER A 42 13.89 8.05 -0.30
C SER A 42 12.58 7.29 -0.54
N ILE A 43 11.79 7.74 -1.53
CA ILE A 43 10.58 7.02 -1.93
C ILE A 43 10.94 5.61 -2.43
N ALA A 44 12.04 5.48 -3.18
CA ALA A 44 12.57 4.21 -3.64
C ALA A 44 12.85 3.24 -2.47
N MET A 45 13.48 3.69 -1.38
CA MET A 45 13.72 2.86 -0.19
C MET A 45 12.41 2.44 0.48
N ILE A 46 11.45 3.35 0.62
CA ILE A 46 10.14 3.05 1.23
C ILE A 46 9.39 2.02 0.37
N MET A 47 9.44 2.14 -0.95
CA MET A 47 8.86 1.16 -1.87
C MET A 47 9.50 -0.22 -1.69
N ARG A 48 10.84 -0.30 -1.70
CA ARG A 48 11.56 -1.55 -1.45
C ARG A 48 11.19 -2.19 -0.12
N HIS A 49 11.07 -1.37 0.94
CA HIS A 49 10.65 -1.84 2.26
C HIS A 49 9.25 -2.46 2.25
N ILE A 50 8.26 -1.74 1.72
CA ILE A 50 6.89 -2.25 1.63
C ILE A 50 6.85 -3.52 0.77
N THR A 51 7.58 -3.56 -0.35
CA THR A 51 7.65 -4.73 -1.22
C THR A 51 8.23 -5.95 -0.51
N GLY A 52 9.37 -5.80 0.18
CA GLY A 52 9.98 -6.88 0.95
C GLY A 52 9.06 -7.36 2.07
N ASN A 53 8.34 -6.43 2.71
CA ASN A 53 7.32 -6.76 3.71
C ASN A 53 6.14 -7.54 3.08
N LEU A 54 5.55 -7.06 1.99
CA LEU A 54 4.45 -7.73 1.28
C LEU A 54 4.82 -9.16 0.88
N LEU A 55 5.94 -9.32 0.19
CA LEU A 55 6.40 -10.65 -0.26
C LEU A 55 6.64 -11.56 0.94
N SER A 56 7.31 -11.07 1.98
CA SER A 56 7.59 -11.89 3.15
C SER A 56 6.33 -12.29 3.91
N ARG A 57 5.40 -11.35 4.12
CA ARG A 57 4.21 -11.61 4.94
C ARG A 57 3.20 -12.51 4.23
N PHE A 58 3.10 -12.42 2.90
CA PHE A 58 1.98 -13.03 2.17
C PHE A 58 2.37 -14.21 1.27
N THR A 59 3.65 -14.40 0.91
CA THR A 59 4.05 -15.66 0.26
C THR A 59 3.82 -16.83 1.20
N ASN A 60 3.11 -17.87 0.74
CA ASN A 60 2.79 -19.07 1.53
C ASN A 60 2.11 -18.73 2.88
N PHE A 61 1.19 -17.76 2.87
CA PHE A 61 0.57 -17.12 4.04
C PHE A 61 0.06 -18.09 5.13
N PHE A 62 -0.52 -19.22 4.74
CA PHE A 62 -1.10 -20.20 5.66
C PHE A 62 -0.15 -21.33 6.08
N SER A 63 0.97 -21.51 5.38
CA SER A 63 1.85 -22.69 5.55
C SER A 63 3.24 -22.37 6.07
N GLU A 64 3.66 -21.11 6.04
CA GLU A 64 4.99 -20.69 6.45
C GLU A 64 4.92 -19.44 7.35
N ASP A 65 6.00 -19.19 8.10
CA ASP A 65 6.14 -17.94 8.84
C ASP A 65 6.19 -16.75 7.86
N GLY A 66 5.48 -15.67 8.21
CA GLY A 66 5.46 -14.42 7.46
C GLY A 66 6.75 -13.62 7.56
N GLU A 67 7.73 -14.00 8.39
CA GLU A 67 9.11 -13.53 8.28
C GLU A 67 9.95 -14.59 7.55
N LYS A 68 10.19 -14.35 6.27
CA LYS A 68 10.91 -15.29 5.42
C LYS A 68 12.40 -15.20 5.66
N THR A 69 13.09 -16.34 5.63
CA THR A 69 14.54 -16.43 5.84
C THR A 69 15.34 -15.68 4.76
N TRP A 70 14.76 -15.50 3.57
CA TRP A 70 15.36 -14.73 2.48
C TRP A 70 15.10 -13.23 2.58
N ARG A 71 14.27 -12.75 3.51
CA ARG A 71 14.02 -11.32 3.67
C ARG A 71 15.22 -10.67 4.36
N ASP A 72 15.87 -9.77 3.65
CA ASP A 72 16.92 -8.91 4.21
C ASP A 72 16.34 -7.50 4.41
N ARG A 73 15.86 -7.24 5.63
CA ARG A 73 15.28 -5.94 5.99
C ARG A 73 16.30 -4.82 5.93
N ASP A 74 17.53 -5.05 6.34
CA ASP A 74 18.52 -3.98 6.43
C ASP A 74 18.92 -3.53 5.03
N ASN A 75 19.03 -4.47 4.09
CA ASN A 75 19.26 -4.15 2.68
C ASN A 75 18.09 -3.38 2.03
N GLU A 76 16.84 -3.49 2.51
CA GLU A 76 15.70 -2.67 2.03
C GLU A 76 15.96 -1.16 2.21
N PHE A 77 16.82 -0.79 3.16
CA PHE A 77 17.18 0.60 3.51
C PHE A 77 18.63 0.98 3.17
N ALA A 78 19.39 0.09 2.52
CA ALA A 78 20.74 0.41 2.08
C ALA A 78 20.76 1.67 1.22
N ASP A 79 21.84 2.46 1.27
CA ASP A 79 22.00 3.59 0.36
C ASP A 79 22.31 3.10 -1.06
N GLY A 80 21.73 3.76 -2.05
CA GLY A 80 21.91 3.40 -3.45
C GLY A 80 21.01 4.17 -4.40
N ILE A 81 21.25 3.96 -5.70
CA ILE A 81 20.34 4.38 -6.76
C ILE A 81 19.65 3.14 -7.29
N TYR A 82 18.33 3.16 -7.27
CA TYR A 82 17.49 2.07 -7.68
C TYR A 82 16.80 2.39 -9.00
N ASP A 83 16.80 1.42 -9.91
CA ASP A 83 16.12 1.54 -11.19
C ASP A 83 14.60 1.64 -10.99
N LYS A 84 13.98 2.66 -11.60
CA LYS A 84 12.55 2.92 -11.43
C LYS A 84 11.70 1.75 -11.93
N ASN A 85 12.05 1.14 -13.06
CA ASN A 85 11.25 0.08 -13.66
C ASN A 85 11.35 -1.22 -12.84
N GLU A 86 12.53 -1.52 -12.32
CA GLU A 86 12.75 -2.65 -11.42
C GLU A 86 11.94 -2.47 -10.12
N ILE A 87 11.99 -1.30 -9.50
CA ILE A 87 11.22 -1.01 -8.29
C ILE A 87 9.73 -1.16 -8.55
N ILE A 88 9.21 -0.58 -9.64
CA ILE A 88 7.78 -0.68 -9.98
C ILE A 88 7.37 -2.13 -10.24
N THR A 89 8.20 -2.90 -10.92
CA THR A 89 7.91 -4.32 -11.19
C THR A 89 7.82 -5.13 -9.90
N ASN A 90 8.79 -4.94 -9.00
CA ASN A 90 8.79 -5.60 -7.70
C ASN A 90 7.64 -5.11 -6.80
N TRP A 91 7.33 -3.82 -6.84
CA TRP A 91 6.19 -3.22 -6.15
C TRP A 91 4.86 -3.87 -6.55
N THR A 92 4.60 -3.95 -7.85
CA THR A 92 3.41 -4.62 -8.40
C THR A 92 3.36 -6.07 -7.95
N LYS A 93 4.48 -6.80 -8.04
CA LYS A 93 4.56 -8.20 -7.58
C LYS A 93 4.19 -8.33 -6.10
N GLY A 94 4.68 -7.43 -5.24
CA GLY A 94 4.36 -7.44 -3.81
C GLY A 94 2.86 -7.30 -3.55
N TRP A 95 2.20 -6.35 -4.21
CA TRP A 95 0.75 -6.15 -4.07
C TRP A 95 -0.05 -7.32 -4.63
N THR A 96 0.35 -7.89 -5.76
CA THR A 96 -0.29 -9.07 -6.34
C THR A 96 -0.35 -10.23 -5.35
N VAL A 97 0.76 -10.54 -4.67
CA VAL A 97 0.81 -11.63 -3.68
C VAL A 97 -0.18 -11.39 -2.53
N LEU A 98 -0.31 -10.16 -2.04
CA LEU A 98 -1.33 -9.82 -1.03
C LEU A 98 -2.74 -10.07 -1.55
N PHE A 99 -3.06 -9.58 -2.75
CA PHE A 99 -4.43 -9.69 -3.28
C PHE A 99 -4.82 -11.12 -3.63
N GLU A 100 -3.88 -11.94 -4.10
CA GLU A 100 -4.08 -13.38 -4.30
C GLU A 100 -4.41 -14.08 -2.97
N VAL A 101 -3.70 -13.73 -1.88
CA VAL A 101 -4.04 -14.25 -0.55
C VAL A 101 -5.43 -13.82 -0.12
N LEU A 102 -5.78 -12.53 -0.27
CA LEU A 102 -7.11 -12.03 0.13
C LEU A 102 -8.24 -12.68 -0.66
N GLU A 103 -8.01 -13.01 -1.93
CA GLU A 103 -8.98 -13.73 -2.78
C GLU A 103 -9.12 -15.21 -2.38
N GLY A 104 -8.04 -15.82 -1.88
CA GLY A 104 -8.04 -17.21 -1.40
C GLY A 104 -8.56 -17.42 0.03
N ILE A 105 -8.96 -16.36 0.75
CA ILE A 105 -9.59 -16.49 2.07
C ILE A 105 -11.03 -16.96 1.93
N THR A 106 -11.37 -18.02 2.66
CA THR A 106 -12.70 -18.65 2.69
C THR A 106 -13.25 -18.71 4.11
N GLU A 107 -14.53 -19.05 4.29
CA GLU A 107 -15.13 -19.21 5.62
C GLU A 107 -14.40 -20.27 6.46
N GLU A 108 -13.81 -21.29 5.82
CA GLU A 108 -13.09 -22.37 6.49
C GLU A 108 -11.73 -21.90 7.05
N ASN A 109 -11.06 -20.94 6.40
CA ASN A 109 -9.70 -20.53 6.76
C ASN A 109 -9.58 -19.13 7.35
N ILE A 110 -10.66 -18.32 7.36
CA ILE A 110 -10.64 -16.94 7.86
C ILE A 110 -10.29 -16.83 9.36
N HIS A 111 -10.43 -17.91 10.11
CA HIS A 111 -10.04 -18.00 11.51
C HIS A 111 -8.79 -18.84 11.76
N ALA A 112 -8.06 -19.20 10.69
CA ALA A 112 -6.82 -19.94 10.81
C ALA A 112 -5.76 -19.13 11.57
N VAL A 113 -4.83 -19.88 12.16
CA VAL A 113 -3.62 -19.32 12.77
C VAL A 113 -2.54 -19.22 11.70
N VAL A 114 -1.95 -18.04 11.58
CA VAL A 114 -0.76 -17.75 10.77
C VAL A 114 0.38 -17.36 11.70
N LYS A 115 1.62 -17.58 11.27
CA LYS A 115 2.81 -17.24 12.05
C LYS A 115 3.49 -16.00 11.51
N ILE A 116 3.89 -15.09 12.38
CA ILE A 116 4.75 -13.95 12.02
C ILE A 116 5.81 -13.81 13.10
N ARG A 117 7.08 -14.07 12.76
CA ARG A 117 8.23 -14.05 13.69
C ARG A 117 8.05 -15.02 14.87
N ASN A 118 7.70 -16.26 14.56
CA ASN A 118 7.46 -17.33 15.53
C ASN A 118 6.37 -16.98 16.56
N GLN A 119 5.44 -16.10 16.19
CA GLN A 119 4.27 -15.73 16.99
C GLN A 119 3.01 -16.09 16.22
N ASP A 120 2.07 -16.72 16.91
CA ASP A 120 0.77 -17.08 16.36
C ASP A 120 -0.13 -15.85 16.31
N HIS A 121 -0.82 -15.69 15.19
CA HIS A 121 -1.79 -14.63 14.94
C HIS A 121 -2.99 -15.22 14.22
N THR A 122 -4.17 -14.67 14.46
CA THR A 122 -5.31 -14.87 13.55
C THR A 122 -5.05 -14.18 12.21
N VAL A 123 -5.70 -14.64 11.14
CA VAL A 123 -5.71 -13.94 9.84
C VAL A 123 -6.06 -12.46 10.03
N GLY A 124 -7.05 -12.16 10.86
CA GLY A 124 -7.47 -10.78 11.12
C GLY A 124 -6.38 -9.92 11.73
N GLU A 125 -5.67 -10.41 12.77
CA GLU A 125 -4.55 -9.68 13.38
C GLU A 125 -3.41 -9.43 12.39
N ALA A 126 -3.10 -10.43 11.55
CA ALA A 126 -2.10 -10.29 10.50
C ALA A 126 -2.48 -9.20 9.49
N LEU A 127 -3.75 -9.16 9.05
CA LEU A 127 -4.25 -8.15 8.12
C LEU A 127 -4.33 -6.75 8.74
N TYR A 128 -4.85 -6.60 9.96
CA TYR A 128 -4.95 -5.31 10.63
C TYR A 128 -3.58 -4.68 10.88
N ARG A 129 -2.57 -5.50 11.21
CA ARG A 129 -1.18 -5.04 11.33
C ARG A 129 -0.70 -4.40 10.02
N GLN A 130 -1.00 -5.01 8.88
CA GLN A 130 -0.59 -4.46 7.59
C GLN A 130 -1.46 -3.27 7.15
N LEU A 131 -2.74 -3.26 7.52
CA LEU A 131 -3.64 -2.13 7.29
C LEU A 131 -3.23 -0.88 8.09
N ALA A 132 -2.48 -1.02 9.19
CA ALA A 132 -1.85 0.12 9.85
C ALA A 132 -0.50 0.48 9.21
N HIS A 133 0.30 -0.53 8.86
CA HIS A 133 1.67 -0.38 8.40
C HIS A 133 1.80 0.22 6.98
N TYR A 134 1.03 -0.29 6.00
CA TYR A 134 1.15 0.21 4.63
C TYR A 134 0.66 1.65 4.48
N PRO A 135 -0.50 2.05 5.04
CA PRO A 135 -0.91 3.45 5.02
C PRO A 135 0.08 4.40 5.69
N TYR A 136 0.73 3.97 6.77
CA TYR A 136 1.79 4.76 7.42
C TYR A 136 2.91 5.11 6.44
N HIS A 137 3.45 4.12 5.72
CA HIS A 137 4.52 4.34 4.76
C HIS A 137 4.06 4.99 3.45
N ILE A 138 2.85 4.69 2.98
CA ILE A 138 2.27 5.34 1.80
C ILE A 138 2.00 6.82 2.08
N GLY A 139 1.62 7.18 3.30
CA GLY A 139 1.56 8.57 3.75
C GLY A 139 2.91 9.28 3.62
N GLN A 140 4.01 8.60 3.93
CA GLN A 140 5.37 9.13 3.72
C GLN A 140 5.67 9.32 2.23
N ILE A 141 5.32 8.36 1.37
CA ILE A 141 5.48 8.46 -0.09
C ILE A 141 4.74 9.69 -0.63
N VAL A 142 3.45 9.84 -0.28
CA VAL A 142 2.63 10.97 -0.72
C VAL A 142 3.19 12.30 -0.21
N PHE A 143 3.65 12.34 1.04
CA PHE A 143 4.25 13.55 1.62
C PHE A 143 5.54 13.95 0.91
N LEU A 144 6.44 13.01 0.66
CA LEU A 144 7.68 13.27 -0.09
C LEU A 144 7.38 13.66 -1.54
N GLY A 145 6.41 13.02 -2.19
CA GLY A 145 5.99 13.40 -3.54
C GLY A 145 5.50 14.85 -3.61
N LYS A 146 4.70 15.29 -2.63
CA LYS A 146 4.28 16.69 -2.49
C LYS A 146 5.47 17.64 -2.27
N LEU A 147 6.40 17.23 -1.42
CA LEU A 147 7.60 18.03 -1.11
C LEU A 147 8.45 18.25 -2.37
N ILE A 148 8.66 17.19 -3.15
CA ILE A 148 9.46 17.20 -4.38
C ILE A 148 8.76 18.02 -5.47
N LYS A 149 7.48 17.73 -5.75
CA LYS A 149 6.74 18.40 -6.84
C LYS A 149 6.33 19.82 -6.52
N ASN A 150 6.16 20.16 -5.25
CA ASN A 150 5.79 21.50 -4.81
C ASN A 150 4.58 22.05 -5.60
N THR A 151 4.77 23.04 -6.47
CA THR A 151 3.73 23.67 -7.29
C THR A 151 3.23 22.78 -8.44
N GLU A 152 3.99 21.76 -8.82
CA GLU A 152 3.64 20.78 -9.86
C GLU A 152 2.87 19.58 -9.27
N TRP A 153 2.54 19.59 -7.98
CA TRP A 153 1.82 18.48 -7.36
C TRP A 153 0.38 18.37 -7.87
N GLU A 154 0.03 17.20 -8.39
CA GLU A 154 -1.33 16.86 -8.79
C GLU A 154 -2.10 16.20 -7.63
N SER A 155 -3.31 16.70 -7.34
CA SER A 155 -4.14 16.14 -6.26
C SER A 155 -4.60 14.72 -6.58
N LEU A 156 -4.35 13.79 -5.66
CA LEU A 156 -4.73 12.37 -5.80
C LEU A 156 -6.20 12.10 -5.50
N SER A 157 -6.84 13.03 -4.79
CA SER A 157 -8.27 13.01 -4.44
C SER A 157 -8.88 14.39 -4.70
N ILE A 158 -9.69 14.92 -3.77
CA ILE A 158 -10.33 16.22 -3.90
C ILE A 158 -9.26 17.33 -3.87
N PRO A 159 -9.12 18.13 -4.96
CA PRO A 159 -8.12 19.20 -5.00
C PRO A 159 -8.34 20.27 -3.92
N ARG A 160 -7.26 20.97 -3.56
CA ARG A 160 -7.30 22.07 -2.59
C ARG A 160 -8.36 23.10 -3.03
N ASN A 161 -9.20 23.52 -2.08
CA ASN A 161 -10.31 24.48 -2.28
C ASN A 161 -11.43 23.99 -3.24
N LYS A 162 -11.53 22.69 -3.53
CA LYS A 162 -12.60 22.11 -4.37
C LYS A 162 -13.60 21.23 -3.60
N SER A 163 -13.48 21.11 -2.28
CA SER A 163 -14.36 20.28 -1.45
C SER A 163 -15.83 20.68 -1.51
N GLN A 164 -16.14 21.98 -1.56
CA GLN A 164 -17.52 22.43 -1.63
C GLN A 164 -18.20 21.98 -2.93
N ALA A 165 -17.53 22.16 -4.07
CA ALA A 165 -18.05 21.73 -5.37
C ALA A 165 -18.22 20.20 -5.44
N TYR A 166 -17.22 19.44 -4.96
CA TYR A 166 -17.30 17.98 -4.88
C TYR A 166 -18.48 17.53 -4.01
N ASN A 167 -18.67 18.12 -2.83
CA ASN A 167 -19.77 17.78 -1.94
C ASN A 167 -21.13 18.11 -2.56
N THR A 168 -21.26 19.27 -3.19
CA THR A 168 -22.50 19.64 -3.90
C THR A 168 -22.84 18.60 -4.98
N GLU A 169 -21.87 18.19 -5.79
CA GLU A 169 -22.08 17.14 -6.81
C GLU A 169 -22.47 15.80 -6.16
N LYS A 170 -21.74 15.38 -5.12
CA LYS A 170 -21.95 14.08 -4.45
C LYS A 170 -23.32 13.99 -3.78
N PHE A 171 -23.76 15.05 -3.08
CA PHE A 171 -25.05 15.06 -2.37
C PHE A 171 -26.26 15.38 -3.27
N ASN A 172 -26.03 15.80 -4.53
CA ASN A 172 -27.08 15.89 -5.54
C ASN A 172 -27.45 14.53 -6.16
N GLN A 173 -26.64 13.49 -5.93
CA GLN A 173 -26.90 12.13 -6.38
C GLN A 173 -27.72 11.38 -5.31
N ALA A 174 -28.47 10.37 -5.75
CA ALA A 174 -29.18 9.49 -4.83
C ALA A 174 -28.17 8.71 -3.96
N ASN A 175 -28.59 8.33 -2.75
CA ASN A 175 -27.78 7.45 -1.91
C ASN A 175 -27.55 6.09 -2.62
N THR A 176 -26.35 5.52 -2.45
CA THR A 176 -25.97 4.23 -3.06
C THR A 176 -25.16 3.41 -2.07
N ASP A 177 -25.18 2.08 -2.23
CA ASP A 177 -24.37 1.15 -1.44
C ASP A 177 -22.94 0.98 -2.00
N THR A 178 -22.49 1.91 -2.87
CA THR A 178 -21.15 1.87 -3.46
C THR A 178 -20.08 2.24 -2.43
N HIS A 179 -18.89 1.65 -2.55
CA HIS A 179 -17.80 1.95 -1.63
C HIS A 179 -17.05 3.21 -2.11
N PHE A 180 -16.59 4.08 -1.19
CA PHE A 180 -15.98 5.37 -1.59
C PHE A 180 -14.76 5.22 -2.50
N THR A 181 -14.09 4.08 -2.46
CA THR A 181 -12.93 3.78 -3.31
C THR A 181 -13.32 3.57 -4.77
N ASP A 182 -14.56 3.19 -5.05
CA ASP A 182 -15.07 2.99 -6.41
C ASP A 182 -15.05 4.33 -7.19
N ASP A 183 -15.22 5.47 -6.51
CA ASP A 183 -15.05 6.81 -7.10
C ASP A 183 -13.65 7.05 -7.71
N TYR A 184 -12.66 6.25 -7.31
CA TYR A 184 -11.25 6.40 -7.68
C TYR A 184 -10.66 5.21 -8.46
N LEU A 185 -11.13 3.99 -8.20
CA LEU A 185 -10.55 2.75 -8.75
C LEU A 185 -11.24 2.29 -10.05
N THR A 186 -12.48 2.70 -10.31
CA THR A 186 -13.26 2.26 -11.49
C THR A 186 -13.41 3.34 -12.56
N LYS A 187 -12.56 4.37 -12.54
CA LYS A 187 -12.47 5.42 -13.56
C LYS A 187 -11.26 5.21 -14.45
#